data_AF-A0A7S1ZYG8-F1
#
_entry.id   AF-A0A7S1ZYG8-F1
#
_cell.length_a   1.000
_cell.length_b   1.000
_cell.length_c   1.000
_cell.angle_alpha   90.00
_cell.angle_beta   90.00
_cell.angle_gamma   90.00
#
_symmetry.space_group_name_H-M   'P 1'
#
loop_
_entity.id
_entity.type
_entity.pdbx_description
1 polymer ?
#
loop_
_entity_poly.entity_id
_entity_poly.type
_entity_poly.pdbx_seq_one_letter_code
_entity_poly.pdbx_strand_id
1 'polypeptide(L)'
;AANAAGSKDGLKDKDAAARKVRRRREALLRKTLLVTFNGSSSAATDTDGGAAVVPIDAAFDGPDVLPLTSQSVAEILASRLSLPPGDAALGRVPPVERGLISYLSRCHVRAGRELRDCRQRLERRRNKKATTTAGASAASIADAEEESEMLEEIRRQVVSYAASSLVEPDLFESGGDGPAQLAATLRNSVVDPTHSVTFNVFGKDSSFYARLCAELTSVDEASFERAVGAAAEDLTGRLAKCATVLDGGGGAEVGATSGGGGGGTDSPLVLVQALSTLCSNRAAATAV
;
A
#
# COMPACT_ATOMS: atom_id res chain seq x y z
N ALA A 1 48.92 1.85 -34.29
CA ALA A 1 48.06 1.00 -33.46
C ALA A 1 48.22 1.40 -32.00
N ALA A 2 47.36 2.30 -31.50
CA ALA A 2 47.24 2.63 -30.07
C ALA A 2 45.95 3.45 -29.88
N ASN A 3 44.86 2.79 -29.48
CA ASN A 3 43.73 3.33 -28.68
C ASN A 3 42.54 2.35 -28.72
N ALA A 4 42.58 1.32 -27.87
CA ALA A 4 41.43 0.45 -27.61
C ALA A 4 41.30 0.05 -26.12
N ALA A 5 42.01 0.74 -25.21
CA ALA A 5 42.04 0.41 -23.78
C ALA A 5 41.09 1.27 -22.92
N GLY A 6 40.47 2.33 -23.46
CA GLY A 6 39.66 3.28 -22.68
C GLY A 6 38.18 2.92 -22.48
N SER A 7 37.69 1.79 -23.01
CA SER A 7 36.23 1.53 -23.06
C SER A 7 35.70 0.56 -22.01
N LYS A 8 36.55 -0.21 -21.33
CA LYS A 8 36.11 -1.23 -20.35
C LYS A 8 35.77 -0.67 -18.96
N ASP A 9 36.41 0.42 -18.55
CA ASP A 9 36.15 1.01 -17.22
C ASP A 9 34.83 1.80 -17.19
N GLY A 10 34.46 2.47 -18.29
CA GLY A 10 33.19 3.20 -18.39
C GLY A 10 31.92 2.33 -18.42
N LEU A 11 32.03 1.04 -18.79
CA LEU A 11 30.89 0.10 -18.70
C LEU A 11 30.63 -0.34 -17.25
N LYS A 12 31.69 -0.65 -16.50
CA LYS A 12 31.58 -1.11 -15.11
C LYS A 12 30.94 -0.05 -14.20
N ASP A 13 31.26 1.22 -14.41
CA ASP A 13 30.68 2.33 -13.63
C ASP A 13 29.19 2.55 -13.91
N LYS A 14 28.75 2.38 -15.17
CA LYS A 14 27.33 2.47 -15.54
C LYS A 14 26.52 1.33 -14.93
N ASP A 15 27.05 0.11 -14.96
CA ASP A 15 26.40 -1.06 -14.35
C ASP A 15 26.26 -0.89 -12.84
N ALA A 16 27.27 -0.33 -12.17
CA ALA A 16 27.23 -0.05 -10.73
C ALA A 16 26.16 1.02 -10.39
N ALA A 17 26.05 2.07 -11.20
CA ALA A 17 25.04 3.11 -11.02
C ALA A 17 23.61 2.57 -11.23
N ALA A 18 23.38 1.80 -12.30
CA ALA A 18 22.09 1.16 -12.58
C ALA A 18 21.66 0.20 -11.46
N ARG A 19 22.59 -0.61 -10.94
CA ARG A 19 22.34 -1.49 -9.78
C ARG A 19 21.98 -0.70 -8.53
N LYS A 20 22.61 0.46 -8.30
CA LYS A 20 22.29 1.33 -7.17
C LYS A 20 20.87 1.91 -7.28
N VAL A 21 20.47 2.38 -8.46
CA VAL A 21 19.10 2.87 -8.72
C VAL A 21 18.09 1.74 -8.52
N ARG A 22 18.35 0.56 -9.08
CA ARG A 22 17.50 -0.64 -8.91
C ARG A 22 17.30 -0.99 -7.44
N ARG A 23 18.37 -1.13 -6.66
CA ARG A 23 18.29 -1.42 -5.21
C ARG A 23 17.46 -0.40 -4.45
N ARG A 24 17.54 0.88 -4.84
CA ARG A 24 16.74 1.95 -4.23
C ARG A 24 15.25 1.79 -4.53
N ARG A 25 14.89 1.40 -5.76
CA ARG A 25 13.51 1.12 -6.17
C ARG A 25 12.97 -0.15 -5.51
N GLU A 26 13.78 -1.21 -5.42
CA GLU A 26 13.42 -2.43 -4.68
C GLU A 26 13.15 -2.11 -3.19
N ALA A 27 14.00 -1.30 -2.56
CA ALA A 27 13.78 -0.85 -1.19
C ALA A 27 12.51 -0.02 -1.04
N LEU A 28 12.18 0.82 -2.04
CA LEU A 28 10.94 1.59 -2.07
C LEU A 28 9.72 0.67 -2.12
N LEU A 29 9.71 -0.30 -3.04
CA LEU A 29 8.63 -1.28 -3.20
C LEU A 29 8.49 -2.19 -1.97
N ARG A 30 9.60 -2.62 -1.37
CA ARG A 30 9.58 -3.34 -0.08
C ARG A 30 8.91 -2.49 0.99
N LYS A 31 9.27 -1.21 1.10
CA LYS A 31 8.71 -0.31 2.13
C LYS A 31 7.23 -0.03 1.92
N THR A 32 6.77 0.12 0.68
CA THR A 32 5.38 0.51 0.39
C THR A 32 4.43 -0.66 0.22
N LEU A 33 4.85 -1.72 -0.46
CA LEU A 33 4.05 -2.89 -0.79
C LEU A 33 4.39 -4.12 0.07
N LEU A 34 5.44 -4.08 0.90
CA LEU A 34 5.92 -5.25 1.62
C LEU A 34 6.18 -6.44 0.68
N VAL A 35 6.82 -6.15 -0.46
CA VAL A 35 7.24 -7.17 -1.43
C VAL A 35 8.74 -7.32 -1.47
N THR A 36 9.20 -8.52 -1.76
CA THR A 36 10.61 -8.85 -2.00
C THR A 36 10.73 -9.67 -3.27
N PHE A 37 11.79 -9.42 -4.05
CA PHE A 37 12.04 -10.10 -5.31
C PHE A 37 13.04 -11.24 -5.11
N ASN A 38 12.80 -12.36 -5.78
CA ASN A 38 13.73 -13.50 -5.81
C ASN A 38 15.12 -13.04 -6.30
N GLY A 39 16.18 -13.53 -5.67
CA GLY A 39 17.57 -13.19 -6.03
C GLY A 39 18.03 -11.79 -5.62
N SER A 40 17.17 -10.93 -5.05
CA SER A 40 17.61 -9.62 -4.59
C SER A 40 18.62 -9.76 -3.45
N SER A 41 19.76 -9.06 -3.54
CA SER A 41 20.78 -9.05 -2.48
C SER A 41 20.26 -8.51 -1.15
N SER A 42 19.11 -7.81 -1.18
CA SER A 42 18.38 -7.32 0.00
C SER A 42 17.59 -8.41 0.72
N ALA A 43 17.41 -9.59 0.12
CA ALA A 43 16.72 -10.73 0.74
C ALA A 43 17.57 -11.45 1.79
N ALA A 44 18.91 -11.30 1.74
CA ALA A 44 19.85 -12.06 2.57
C ALA A 44 20.20 -11.39 3.92
N THR A 45 19.98 -10.07 4.07
CA THR A 45 20.44 -9.32 5.25
C THR A 45 19.34 -8.95 6.25
N ASP A 46 18.08 -9.05 5.88
CA ASP A 46 16.95 -8.77 6.77
C ASP A 46 16.18 -10.06 7.06
N THR A 47 16.61 -10.78 8.10
CA THR A 47 15.82 -11.86 8.73
C THR A 47 14.63 -11.34 9.53
N ASP A 48 14.45 -10.02 9.60
CA ASP A 48 13.38 -9.35 10.33
C ASP A 48 12.54 -8.49 9.39
N GLY A 49 11.23 -8.74 9.31
CA GLY A 49 10.28 -7.71 8.88
C GLY A 49 9.43 -8.01 7.65
N GLY A 50 8.26 -8.62 7.88
CA GLY A 50 7.01 -8.09 7.33
C GLY A 50 6.68 -8.28 5.84
N ALA A 51 7.60 -8.75 4.99
CA ALA A 51 7.44 -8.70 3.54
C ALA A 51 7.24 -10.06 2.88
N ALA A 52 6.31 -10.11 1.92
CA ALA A 52 6.04 -11.27 1.08
C ALA A 52 7.05 -11.38 -0.06
N VAL A 53 7.48 -12.60 -0.35
CA VAL A 53 8.28 -12.89 -1.54
C VAL A 53 7.34 -12.98 -2.73
N VAL A 54 7.54 -12.13 -3.73
CA VAL A 54 6.75 -12.17 -4.96
C VAL A 54 7.60 -12.86 -6.02
N PRO A 55 7.13 -14.01 -6.56
CA PRO A 55 7.77 -14.66 -7.69
C PRO A 55 7.44 -13.84 -8.93
N ILE A 56 8.20 -12.78 -9.18
CA ILE A 56 8.22 -12.19 -10.52
C ILE A 56 9.19 -13.04 -11.32
N ASP A 57 8.68 -13.64 -12.40
CA ASP A 57 9.37 -14.66 -13.19
C ASP A 57 10.83 -14.29 -13.39
N ALA A 58 11.70 -15.28 -13.12
CA ALA A 58 13.14 -15.18 -12.97
C ALA A 58 13.91 -14.81 -14.25
N ALA A 59 13.42 -13.89 -15.07
CA ALA A 59 14.17 -13.14 -16.06
C ALA A 59 15.09 -12.05 -15.43
N PHE A 60 15.23 -12.04 -14.10
CA PHE A 60 15.87 -10.97 -13.32
C PHE A 60 17.35 -11.17 -12.96
N ASP A 61 17.95 -12.31 -13.33
CA ASP A 61 19.38 -12.59 -13.15
C ASP A 61 20.22 -12.38 -14.43
N GLY A 62 19.58 -11.96 -15.54
CA GLY A 62 20.26 -11.60 -16.79
C GLY A 62 20.65 -10.12 -16.89
N PRO A 63 21.58 -9.74 -17.78
CA PRO A 63 21.89 -8.34 -18.07
C PRO A 63 20.74 -7.55 -18.72
N ASP A 64 19.70 -8.24 -19.22
CA ASP A 64 18.50 -7.66 -19.87
C ASP A 64 17.30 -7.54 -18.90
N VAL A 65 17.56 -7.15 -17.65
CA VAL A 65 16.48 -6.96 -16.65
C VAL A 65 15.58 -5.80 -17.06
N LEU A 66 14.27 -6.06 -17.11
CA LEU A 66 13.25 -5.02 -17.30
C LEU A 66 13.40 -3.94 -16.22
N PRO A 67 13.48 -2.66 -16.60
CA PRO A 67 13.61 -1.58 -15.64
C PRO A 67 12.38 -1.56 -14.72
N LEU A 68 12.60 -1.48 -13.41
CA LEU A 68 11.52 -1.24 -12.43
C LEU A 68 11.00 0.19 -12.62
N THR A 69 9.98 0.37 -13.44
CA THR A 69 9.35 1.67 -13.75
C THR A 69 7.93 1.73 -13.16
N SER A 70 7.24 2.87 -13.29
CA SER A 70 5.82 3.01 -12.94
C SER A 70 4.95 1.93 -13.62
N GLN A 71 5.26 1.57 -14.86
CA GLN A 71 4.50 0.57 -15.63
C GLN A 71 4.52 -0.83 -15.01
N SER A 72 5.58 -1.18 -14.26
CA SER A 72 5.71 -2.48 -13.60
C SER A 72 4.84 -2.64 -12.34
N VAL A 73 4.30 -1.54 -11.79
CA VAL A 73 3.59 -1.55 -10.51
C VAL A 73 2.34 -2.42 -10.53
N ALA A 74 1.56 -2.37 -11.62
CA ALA A 74 0.33 -3.16 -11.74
C ALA A 74 0.63 -4.66 -11.71
N GLU A 75 1.66 -5.10 -12.43
CA GLU A 75 2.09 -6.50 -12.47
C GLU A 75 2.63 -6.97 -11.11
N ILE A 76 3.44 -6.15 -10.44
CA ILE A 76 3.94 -6.45 -9.09
C ILE A 76 2.78 -6.62 -8.10
N LEU A 77 1.79 -5.73 -8.16
CA LEU A 77 0.60 -5.80 -7.31
C LEU A 77 -0.23 -7.03 -7.66
N ALA A 78 -0.55 -7.27 -8.92
CA ALA A 78 -1.31 -8.44 -9.35
C ALA A 78 -0.65 -9.73 -8.88
N SER A 79 0.67 -9.85 -9.05
CA SER A 79 1.45 -11.01 -8.59
C SER A 79 1.35 -11.19 -7.08
N ARG A 80 1.42 -10.10 -6.31
CA ARG A 80 1.28 -10.14 -4.85
C ARG A 80 -0.13 -10.47 -4.39
N LEU A 81 -1.16 -9.96 -5.07
CA LEU A 81 -2.56 -10.15 -4.72
C LEU A 81 -3.10 -11.52 -5.12
N SER A 82 -2.48 -12.15 -6.13
CA SER A 82 -2.81 -13.50 -6.59
C SER A 82 -2.23 -14.60 -5.69
N LEU A 83 -1.42 -14.26 -4.68
CA LEU A 83 -0.91 -15.23 -3.73
C LEU A 83 -2.04 -15.77 -2.84
N PRO A 84 -2.19 -17.11 -2.71
CA PRO A 84 -3.17 -17.71 -1.82
C PRO A 84 -2.96 -17.27 -0.36
N PRO A 85 -4.03 -17.15 0.46
CA PRO A 85 -3.91 -16.71 1.86
C PRO A 85 -3.07 -17.65 2.74
N GLY A 86 -2.91 -18.92 2.33
CA GLY A 86 -2.07 -19.92 3.01
C GLY A 86 -0.62 -19.96 2.53
N ASP A 87 -0.22 -19.12 1.58
CA ASP A 87 1.13 -19.13 1.03
C ASP A 87 2.17 -18.71 2.08
N ALA A 88 3.29 -19.45 2.16
CA ALA A 88 4.37 -19.18 3.10
C ALA A 88 4.99 -17.79 2.91
N ALA A 89 4.94 -17.23 1.70
CA ALA A 89 5.34 -15.86 1.41
C ALA A 89 4.52 -14.85 2.23
N LEU A 90 3.22 -15.11 2.44
CA LEU A 90 2.33 -14.23 3.20
C LEU A 90 2.50 -14.38 4.71
N GLY A 91 3.03 -15.53 5.17
CA GLY A 91 3.26 -15.80 6.59
C GLY A 91 4.20 -14.80 7.28
N ARG A 92 5.01 -14.06 6.50
CA ARG A 92 5.91 -13.01 7.01
C ARG A 92 5.22 -11.66 7.19
N VAL A 93 4.03 -11.46 6.63
CA VAL A 93 3.28 -10.20 6.68
C VAL A 93 2.55 -10.09 8.03
N PRO A 94 2.51 -8.90 8.68
CA PRO A 94 1.83 -8.74 9.96
C PRO A 94 0.35 -9.17 9.88
N PRO A 95 -0.20 -9.85 10.92
CA PRO A 95 -1.57 -10.35 10.90
C PRO A 95 -2.64 -9.28 10.63
N VAL A 96 -2.39 -8.04 11.04
CA VAL A 96 -3.30 -6.90 10.84
C VAL A 96 -3.45 -6.54 9.35
N GLU A 97 -2.56 -7.02 8.48
CA GLU A 97 -2.57 -6.76 7.04
C GLU A 97 -3.06 -7.97 6.23
N ARG A 98 -3.70 -8.96 6.87
CA ARG A 98 -4.21 -10.16 6.18
C ARG A 98 -5.45 -9.90 5.33
N GLY A 99 -6.25 -8.88 5.67
CA GLY A 99 -7.36 -8.45 4.82
C GLY A 99 -6.84 -7.65 3.62
N LEU A 100 -7.26 -8.03 2.42
CA LEU A 100 -6.94 -7.34 1.16
C LEU A 100 -7.16 -5.82 1.25
N ILE A 101 -8.34 -5.37 1.70
CA ILE A 101 -8.65 -3.92 1.78
C ILE A 101 -7.74 -3.22 2.81
N SER A 102 -7.42 -3.90 3.92
CA SER A 102 -6.52 -3.35 4.94
C SER A 102 -5.09 -3.24 4.40
N TYR A 103 -4.61 -4.25 3.68
CA TYR A 103 -3.30 -4.23 3.03
C TYR A 103 -3.20 -3.11 1.98
N LEU A 104 -4.17 -3.02 1.06
CA LEU A 104 -4.17 -2.02 -0.02
C LEU A 104 -4.24 -0.59 0.53
N SER A 105 -5.08 -0.36 1.54
CA SER A 105 -5.18 0.96 2.18
C SER A 105 -3.88 1.37 2.89
N ARG A 106 -3.19 0.43 3.57
CA ARG A 106 -1.88 0.68 4.16
C ARG A 106 -0.81 0.95 3.10
N CYS A 107 -0.83 0.23 1.99
CA CYS A 107 0.05 0.50 0.85
C CYS A 107 -0.14 1.92 0.33
N HIS A 108 -1.39 2.37 0.19
CA HIS A 108 -1.72 3.73 -0.21
C HIS A 108 -1.16 4.78 0.77
N VAL A 109 -1.31 4.57 2.08
CA VAL A 109 -0.77 5.48 3.12
C VAL A 109 0.75 5.52 3.10
N ARG A 110 1.42 4.36 3.04
CA ARG A 110 2.89 4.27 2.97
C ARG A 110 3.42 4.97 1.71
N ALA A 111 2.83 4.70 0.55
CA ALA A 111 3.21 5.35 -0.70
C ALA A 111 3.00 6.87 -0.63
N GLY A 112 1.92 7.33 0.00
CA GLY A 112 1.68 8.77 0.21
C GLY A 112 2.78 9.44 1.05
N ARG A 113 3.22 8.80 2.13
CA ARG A 113 4.33 9.29 2.97
C ARG A 113 5.64 9.36 2.18
N GLU A 114 6.01 8.28 1.49
CA GLU A 114 7.21 8.26 0.66
C GLU A 114 7.17 9.31 -0.46
N LEU A 115 5.99 9.55 -1.04
CA LEU A 115 5.83 10.53 -2.11
C LEU A 115 6.08 11.95 -1.61
N ARG A 116 5.59 12.28 -0.40
CA ARG A 116 5.88 13.57 0.24
C ARG A 116 7.37 13.75 0.46
N ASP A 117 8.05 12.73 0.99
CA ASP A 117 9.49 12.75 1.23
C ASP A 117 10.29 12.80 -0.08
N CYS A 118 9.81 12.14 -1.14
CA CYS A 118 10.40 12.19 -2.46
C CYS A 118 10.31 13.60 -3.07
N ARG A 119 9.12 14.22 -3.05
CA ARG A 119 8.89 15.59 -3.54
C ARG A 119 9.74 16.61 -2.79
N GLN A 120 9.84 16.51 -1.46
CA GLN A 120 10.70 17.40 -0.68
C GLN A 120 12.19 17.24 -1.05
N ARG A 121 12.65 15.99 -1.24
CA ARG A 121 14.03 15.72 -1.70
C ARG A 121 14.27 16.27 -3.11
N LEU A 122 13.31 16.12 -4.00
CA LEU A 122 13.36 16.63 -5.38
C LEU A 122 13.51 18.15 -5.40
N GLU A 123 12.69 18.85 -4.63
CA GLU A 123 12.74 20.32 -4.50
C GLU A 123 14.10 20.81 -4.00
N ARG A 124 14.64 20.17 -2.95
CA ARG A 124 15.99 20.46 -2.45
C ARG A 124 17.07 20.24 -3.52
N ARG A 125 16.95 19.19 -4.32
CA ARG A 125 17.89 18.90 -5.43
C ARG A 125 17.79 19.95 -6.55
N ARG A 126 16.58 20.38 -6.90
CA ARG A 126 16.32 21.43 -7.90
C ARG A 126 16.92 22.78 -7.46
N ASN A 127 16.71 23.16 -6.21
CA ASN A 127 17.25 24.41 -5.66
C ASN A 127 18.79 24.41 -5.60
N LYS A 128 19.40 23.25 -5.32
CA LYS A 128 20.87 23.09 -5.34
C LYS A 128 21.46 23.13 -6.77
N LYS A 129 20.72 22.65 -7.77
CA LYS A 129 21.12 22.73 -9.19
C LYS A 129 21.18 24.18 -9.70
N ALA A 130 20.32 25.06 -9.21
CA ALA A 130 20.33 26.48 -9.58
C ALA A 130 21.61 27.22 -9.14
N THR A 131 22.36 26.67 -8.19
CA THR A 131 23.56 27.29 -7.60
C THR A 131 24.88 26.65 -8.02
N THR A 132 24.89 25.51 -8.72
CA THR A 132 26.13 24.81 -9.11
C THR A 132 26.09 24.28 -10.55
N THR A 133 27.13 24.57 -11.32
CA THR A 133 27.26 24.20 -12.74
C THR A 133 27.57 22.70 -12.90
N ALA A 134 26.67 22.02 -13.63
CA ALA A 134 26.88 20.84 -14.49
C ALA A 134 26.83 19.39 -13.92
N GLY A 135 26.01 18.57 -14.60
CA GLY A 135 26.22 17.14 -14.81
C GLY A 135 25.43 16.19 -13.91
N ALA A 136 25.99 15.90 -12.73
CA ALA A 136 25.49 14.84 -11.84
C ALA A 136 24.07 15.10 -11.26
N SER A 137 23.59 16.34 -11.34
CA SER A 137 22.27 16.71 -10.85
C SER A 137 21.12 16.29 -11.77
N ALA A 138 21.33 16.13 -13.08
CA ALA A 138 20.25 15.81 -14.01
C ALA A 138 19.74 14.37 -13.89
N ALA A 139 20.66 13.38 -13.92
CA ALA A 139 20.29 11.97 -13.76
C ALA A 139 19.67 11.69 -12.38
N SER A 140 20.22 12.29 -11.32
CA SER A 140 19.68 12.17 -9.96
C SER A 140 18.29 12.81 -9.78
N ILE A 141 17.96 13.83 -10.59
CA ILE A 141 16.61 14.41 -10.63
C ILE A 141 15.67 13.46 -11.37
N ALA A 142 16.06 12.97 -12.56
CA ALA A 142 15.25 12.02 -13.33
C ALA A 142 14.93 10.75 -12.51
N ASP A 143 15.92 10.18 -11.81
CA ASP A 143 15.71 9.03 -10.93
C ASP A 143 14.68 9.30 -9.82
N ALA A 144 14.67 10.52 -9.26
CA ALA A 144 13.73 10.91 -8.21
C ALA A 144 12.33 11.24 -8.76
N GLU A 145 12.24 11.72 -9.99
CA GLU A 145 10.98 11.91 -10.71
C GLU A 145 10.33 10.55 -10.99
N GLU A 146 11.09 9.58 -11.48
CA GLU A 146 10.60 8.23 -11.74
C GLU A 146 10.18 7.50 -10.44
N GLU A 147 10.92 7.68 -9.33
CA GLU A 147 10.49 7.20 -8.01
C GLU A 147 9.17 7.84 -7.56
N SER A 148 8.97 9.13 -7.85
CA SER A 148 7.73 9.84 -7.51
C SER A 148 6.56 9.31 -8.34
N GLU A 149 6.78 9.09 -9.64
CA GLU A 149 5.79 8.53 -10.56
C GLU A 149 5.38 7.11 -10.13
N MET A 150 6.34 6.26 -9.76
CA MET A 150 6.07 4.92 -9.23
C MET A 150 5.19 4.96 -7.97
N LEU A 151 5.41 5.92 -7.07
CA LEU A 151 4.60 6.08 -5.86
C LEU A 151 3.18 6.58 -6.14
N GLU A 152 3.02 7.47 -7.12
CA GLU A 152 1.71 7.90 -7.59
C GLU A 152 0.94 6.74 -8.22
N GLU A 153 1.63 5.94 -9.03
CA GLU A 153 1.07 4.77 -9.68
C GLU A 153 0.68 3.69 -8.66
N ILE A 154 1.50 3.43 -7.63
CA ILE A 154 1.13 2.55 -6.52
C ILE A 154 -0.18 3.02 -5.89
N ARG A 155 -0.30 4.31 -5.57
CA ARG A 155 -1.52 4.86 -4.96
C ARG A 155 -2.74 4.72 -5.84
N ARG A 156 -2.58 4.84 -7.16
CA ARG A 156 -3.67 4.66 -8.11
C ARG A 156 -4.09 3.19 -8.20
N GLN A 157 -3.13 2.30 -8.42
CA GLN A 157 -3.38 0.87 -8.60
C GLN A 157 -3.98 0.20 -7.36
N VAL A 158 -3.51 0.54 -6.15
CA VAL A 158 -4.09 -0.07 -4.94
C VAL A 158 -5.55 0.36 -4.70
N VAL A 159 -5.95 1.55 -5.15
CA VAL A 159 -7.36 1.98 -5.11
C VAL A 159 -8.16 1.22 -6.16
N SER A 160 -7.63 1.11 -7.38
CA SER A 160 -8.30 0.41 -8.47
C SER A 160 -8.52 -1.07 -8.14
N TYR A 161 -7.50 -1.77 -7.65
CA TYR A 161 -7.64 -3.16 -7.20
C TYR A 161 -8.59 -3.32 -6.00
N ALA A 162 -8.62 -2.36 -5.06
CA ALA A 162 -9.57 -2.39 -3.96
C ALA A 162 -11.00 -2.23 -4.46
N ALA A 163 -11.24 -1.30 -5.39
CA ALA A 163 -12.55 -1.11 -6.02
C ALA A 163 -12.97 -2.38 -6.78
N SER A 164 -12.10 -2.92 -7.64
CA SER A 164 -12.37 -4.17 -8.37
C SER A 164 -12.67 -5.33 -7.42
N SER A 165 -11.96 -5.47 -6.30
CA SER A 165 -12.23 -6.53 -5.32
C SER A 165 -13.56 -6.38 -4.56
N LEU A 166 -14.10 -5.16 -4.47
CA LEU A 166 -15.42 -4.92 -3.88
C LEU A 166 -16.55 -5.14 -4.88
N VAL A 167 -16.30 -4.92 -6.17
CA VAL A 167 -17.24 -5.20 -7.26
C VAL A 167 -17.25 -6.70 -7.59
N GLU A 168 -16.09 -7.34 -7.59
CA GLU A 168 -15.88 -8.76 -7.88
C GLU A 168 -15.17 -9.42 -6.68
N PRO A 169 -15.92 -9.90 -5.65
CA PRO A 169 -15.34 -10.48 -4.44
C PRO A 169 -14.43 -11.70 -4.70
N ASP A 170 -14.66 -12.41 -5.80
CA ASP A 170 -13.89 -13.59 -6.20
C ASP A 170 -12.64 -13.25 -7.03
N LEU A 171 -12.36 -11.96 -7.28
CA LEU A 171 -11.18 -11.53 -8.05
C LEU A 171 -9.87 -11.93 -7.38
N PHE A 172 -9.84 -11.92 -6.05
CA PHE A 172 -8.70 -12.36 -5.24
C PHE A 172 -9.20 -13.23 -4.10
N GLU A 173 -8.52 -14.35 -3.81
CA GLU A 173 -8.90 -15.24 -2.71
C GLU A 173 -8.90 -14.54 -1.33
N SER A 174 -8.03 -13.53 -1.16
CA SER A 174 -7.97 -12.70 0.05
C SER A 174 -9.01 -11.57 0.10
N GLY A 175 -9.78 -11.38 -0.98
CA GLY A 175 -10.86 -10.40 -1.11
C GLY A 175 -12.19 -10.84 -0.48
N GLY A 176 -12.24 -12.04 0.09
CA GLY A 176 -13.43 -12.56 0.76
C GLY A 176 -13.99 -11.59 1.81
N ASP A 177 -15.30 -11.31 1.70
CA ASP A 177 -16.04 -10.36 2.53
C ASP A 177 -15.43 -8.94 2.56
N GLY A 178 -15.19 -8.39 1.37
CA GLY A 178 -14.68 -7.03 1.18
C GLY A 178 -15.39 -5.94 2.01
N PRO A 179 -16.74 -5.92 2.11
CA PRO A 179 -17.44 -4.97 2.97
C PRO A 179 -17.07 -5.06 4.45
N ALA A 180 -16.98 -6.26 5.04
CA ALA A 180 -16.52 -6.42 6.42
C ALA A 180 -15.05 -6.00 6.59
N GLN A 181 -14.20 -6.24 5.58
CA GLN A 181 -12.82 -5.75 5.60
C GLN A 181 -12.76 -4.21 5.53
N LEU A 182 -13.65 -3.57 4.77
CA LEU A 182 -13.78 -2.11 4.73
C LEU A 182 -14.23 -1.56 6.09
N ALA A 183 -15.26 -2.15 6.71
CA ALA A 183 -15.69 -1.81 8.06
C ALA A 183 -14.55 -1.95 9.08
N ALA A 184 -13.82 -3.06 9.05
CA ALA A 184 -12.64 -3.28 9.88
C ALA A 184 -11.55 -2.22 9.66
N THR A 185 -11.29 -1.86 8.41
CA THR A 185 -10.29 -0.85 8.03
C THR A 185 -10.67 0.55 8.53
N LEU A 186 -11.95 0.91 8.48
CA LEU A 186 -12.46 2.17 9.02
C LEU A 186 -12.33 2.24 10.55
N ARG A 187 -12.65 1.16 11.28
CA ARG A 187 -12.46 1.09 12.73
C ARG A 187 -11.00 1.26 13.12
N ASN A 188 -10.11 0.54 12.45
CA ASN A 188 -8.67 0.63 12.70
C ASN A 188 -8.13 2.04 12.45
N SER A 189 -8.72 2.79 11.50
CA SER A 189 -8.33 4.18 11.22
C SER A 189 -8.67 5.16 12.34
N VAL A 190 -9.63 4.83 13.21
CA VAL A 190 -9.98 5.62 14.40
C VAL A 190 -8.97 5.41 15.51
N VAL A 191 -8.54 4.16 15.68
CA VAL A 191 -7.66 3.73 16.76
C VAL A 191 -6.21 4.12 16.48
N ASP A 192 -5.81 4.08 15.21
CA ASP A 192 -4.47 4.42 14.76
C ASP A 192 -4.48 5.54 13.71
N PRO A 193 -4.34 6.82 14.14
CA PRO A 193 -4.30 7.96 13.24
C PRO A 193 -3.14 7.90 12.24
N THR A 194 -2.07 7.17 12.55
CA THR A 194 -0.91 7.07 11.67
C THR A 194 -1.21 6.23 10.43
N HIS A 195 -2.14 5.28 10.55
CA HIS A 195 -2.60 4.42 9.48
C HIS A 195 -4.03 4.76 9.02
N SER A 196 -4.50 5.98 9.32
CA SER A 196 -5.83 6.44 8.93
C SER A 196 -6.03 6.38 7.41
N VAL A 197 -7.12 5.75 6.98
CA VAL A 197 -7.47 5.64 5.56
C VAL A 197 -8.28 6.83 5.05
N THR A 198 -8.73 7.70 5.95
CA THR A 198 -9.61 8.84 5.68
C THR A 198 -8.91 10.19 5.79
N PHE A 199 -7.72 10.20 6.38
CA PHE A 199 -6.81 11.34 6.37
C PHE A 199 -5.46 10.91 5.84
N ASN A 200 -4.87 11.71 4.96
CA ASN A 200 -3.51 11.47 4.49
C ASN A 200 -2.70 12.76 4.46
N VAL A 201 -1.43 12.65 4.07
CA VAL A 201 -0.48 13.77 4.01
C VAL A 201 -0.79 14.82 2.93
N PHE A 202 -1.75 14.56 2.04
CA PHE A 202 -2.14 15.43 0.93
C PHE A 202 -3.57 15.99 1.07
N GLY A 203 -4.24 15.75 2.20
CA GLY A 203 -5.59 16.23 2.49
C GLY A 203 -6.71 15.22 2.21
N LYS A 204 -7.92 15.52 2.70
CA LYS A 204 -9.08 14.61 2.75
C LYS A 204 -9.42 13.98 1.39
N ASP A 205 -9.44 14.77 0.32
CA ASP A 205 -9.87 14.32 -1.02
C ASP A 205 -8.90 13.34 -1.69
N SER A 206 -7.70 13.22 -1.13
CA SER A 206 -6.69 12.31 -1.64
C SER A 206 -6.51 11.07 -0.76
N SER A 207 -7.26 10.96 0.34
CA SER A 207 -7.27 9.80 1.22
C SER A 207 -7.67 8.53 0.47
N PHE A 208 -7.30 7.36 1.01
CA PHE A 208 -7.63 6.08 0.38
C PHE A 208 -9.15 5.94 0.25
N TYR A 209 -9.89 6.22 1.32
CA TYR A 209 -11.35 6.11 1.33
C TYR A 209 -12.02 7.06 0.34
N ALA A 210 -11.61 8.34 0.29
CA ALA A 210 -12.19 9.29 -0.67
C ALA A 210 -11.99 8.85 -2.13
N ARG A 211 -10.79 8.34 -2.45
CA ARG A 211 -10.49 7.81 -3.78
C ARG A 211 -11.24 6.52 -4.09
N LEU A 212 -11.36 5.63 -3.10
CA LEU A 212 -12.11 4.39 -3.25
C LEU A 212 -13.58 4.65 -3.54
N CYS A 213 -14.22 5.58 -2.82
CA CYS A 213 -15.61 5.96 -3.11
C CYS A 213 -15.73 6.53 -4.53
N ALA A 214 -14.84 7.45 -4.92
CA ALA A 214 -14.87 8.02 -6.27
C ALA A 214 -14.69 6.96 -7.37
N GLU A 215 -13.75 6.02 -7.19
CA GLU A 215 -13.51 4.93 -8.13
C GLU A 215 -14.73 4.00 -8.22
N LEU A 216 -15.26 3.54 -7.09
CA LEU A 216 -16.43 2.65 -7.05
C LEU A 216 -17.67 3.29 -7.68
N THR A 217 -17.97 4.55 -7.35
CA THR A 217 -19.07 5.29 -7.97
C THR A 217 -18.88 5.42 -9.49
N SER A 218 -17.63 5.52 -9.98
CA SER A 218 -17.36 5.60 -11.41
C SER A 218 -17.44 4.26 -12.16
N VAL A 219 -17.20 3.14 -11.46
CA VAL A 219 -17.21 1.79 -12.04
C VAL A 219 -18.62 1.20 -12.04
N ASP A 220 -19.26 1.16 -10.87
CA ASP A 220 -20.60 0.61 -10.69
C ASP A 220 -21.25 1.17 -9.42
N GLU A 221 -22.19 2.10 -9.60
CA GLU A 221 -22.94 2.75 -8.52
C GLU A 221 -23.72 1.74 -7.66
N ALA A 222 -24.29 0.69 -8.26
CA ALA A 222 -25.06 -0.30 -7.51
C ALA A 222 -24.16 -1.18 -6.63
N SER A 223 -22.97 -1.53 -7.12
CA SER A 223 -21.99 -2.26 -6.32
C SER A 223 -21.36 -1.38 -5.24
N PHE A 224 -21.18 -0.09 -5.51
CA PHE A 224 -20.81 0.89 -4.49
C PHE A 224 -21.84 0.92 -3.34
N GLU A 225 -23.12 1.09 -3.65
CA GLU A 225 -24.19 1.13 -2.65
C GLU A 225 -24.22 -0.15 -1.82
N ARG A 226 -24.12 -1.31 -2.47
CA ARG A 226 -24.08 -2.62 -1.80
C ARG A 226 -22.89 -2.76 -0.85
N ALA A 227 -21.69 -2.37 -1.29
CA ALA A 227 -20.49 -2.48 -0.48
C ALA A 227 -20.52 -1.54 0.74
N VAL A 228 -21.00 -0.31 0.55
CA VAL A 228 -21.15 0.67 1.64
C VAL A 228 -22.26 0.26 2.59
N GLY A 229 -23.42 -0.15 2.10
CA GLY A 229 -24.55 -0.62 2.90
C GLY A 229 -24.16 -1.83 3.74
N ALA A 230 -23.52 -2.84 3.16
CA ALA A 230 -23.04 -4.01 3.90
C ALA A 230 -21.99 -3.66 4.96
N ALA A 231 -21.08 -2.70 4.68
CA ALA A 231 -20.14 -2.21 5.68
C ALA A 231 -20.85 -1.46 6.83
N ALA A 232 -21.89 -0.68 6.52
CA ALA A 232 -22.71 -0.01 7.53
C ALA A 232 -23.50 -1.03 8.38
N GLU A 233 -24.05 -2.08 7.76
CA GLU A 233 -24.74 -3.17 8.44
C GLU A 233 -23.81 -3.93 9.40
N ASP A 234 -22.56 -4.23 9.03
CA ASP A 234 -21.59 -4.83 9.96
C ASP A 234 -21.32 -3.92 11.16
N LEU A 235 -21.06 -2.62 10.91
CA LEU A 235 -20.77 -1.67 11.98
C LEU A 235 -21.97 -1.46 12.91
N THR A 236 -23.17 -1.29 12.37
CA THR A 236 -24.41 -1.12 13.15
C THR A 236 -24.79 -2.40 13.88
N GLY A 237 -24.64 -3.57 13.25
CA GLY A 237 -24.89 -4.88 13.86
C GLY A 237 -23.94 -5.17 15.01
N ARG A 238 -22.70 -4.68 14.97
CA ARG A 238 -21.77 -4.72 16.12
C ARG A 238 -22.15 -3.72 17.19
N LEU A 239 -22.50 -2.49 16.81
CA LEU A 239 -22.91 -1.45 17.75
C LEU A 239 -24.16 -1.86 18.54
N ALA A 240 -25.12 -2.52 17.89
CA ALA A 240 -26.34 -3.04 18.53
C ALA A 240 -26.08 -4.10 19.61
N LYS A 241 -24.91 -4.74 19.60
CA LYS A 241 -24.49 -5.71 20.63
C LYS A 241 -23.87 -5.04 21.86
N CYS A 242 -23.56 -3.74 21.78
CA CYS A 242 -23.09 -2.97 22.93
C CYS A 242 -24.26 -2.57 23.80
N ALA A 243 -24.23 -2.94 25.07
CA ALA A 243 -25.23 -2.55 26.06
C ALA A 243 -24.97 -1.13 26.59
N THR A 244 -23.70 -0.72 26.68
CA THR A 244 -23.30 0.57 27.23
C THR A 244 -22.23 1.25 26.38
N VAL A 245 -22.10 2.58 26.52
CA VAL A 245 -21.06 3.39 25.86
C VAL A 245 -19.64 3.03 26.33
N LEU A 246 -19.52 2.39 27.50
CA LEU A 246 -18.23 1.98 28.10
C LEU A 246 -17.82 0.55 27.75
N ASP A 247 -18.66 -0.19 27.03
CA ASP A 247 -18.33 -1.53 26.57
C ASP A 247 -17.07 -1.44 25.67
N GLY A 248 -16.04 -2.23 25.97
CA GLY A 248 -14.75 -2.15 25.25
C GLY A 248 -13.70 -1.20 25.85
N GLY A 249 -13.97 -0.56 27.00
CA GLY A 249 -12.98 0.21 27.78
C GLY A 249 -12.11 -0.60 28.76
N GLY A 250 -12.34 -1.91 28.88
CA GLY A 250 -11.60 -2.80 29.78
C GLY A 250 -10.25 -3.21 29.21
N GLY A 251 -9.21 -2.45 29.53
CA GLY A 251 -7.83 -2.83 29.24
C GLY A 251 -7.40 -4.11 29.97
N ALA A 252 -6.66 -4.96 29.26
CA ALA A 252 -5.77 -5.98 29.79
C ALA A 252 -6.37 -7.02 30.76
N GLU A 253 -6.95 -8.09 30.23
CA GLU A 253 -6.73 -9.41 30.84
C GLU A 253 -5.84 -10.26 29.94
N VAL A 254 -4.64 -10.51 30.47
CA VAL A 254 -3.66 -11.49 30.03
C VAL A 254 -4.30 -12.87 30.14
N GLY A 255 -4.83 -13.37 29.03
CA GLY A 255 -5.41 -14.71 28.94
C GLY A 255 -5.00 -15.37 27.63
N ALA A 256 -3.79 -15.91 27.59
CA ALA A 256 -3.29 -16.70 26.47
C ALA A 256 -4.11 -17.99 26.33
N THR A 257 -5.04 -18.07 25.37
CA THR A 257 -5.44 -19.34 24.73
C THR A 257 -5.90 -19.11 23.28
N SER A 258 -5.04 -19.54 22.36
CA SER A 258 -5.30 -20.06 21.02
C SER A 258 -6.44 -19.47 20.15
N GLY A 259 -6.04 -18.77 19.08
CA GLY A 259 -6.60 -18.99 17.74
C GLY A 259 -7.77 -18.11 17.31
N GLY A 260 -7.52 -16.83 17.01
CA GLY A 260 -8.50 -15.94 16.37
C GLY A 260 -8.12 -14.47 16.58
N GLY A 261 -7.13 -13.98 15.84
CA GLY A 261 -6.57 -12.63 16.01
C GLY A 261 -7.54 -11.52 15.63
N GLY A 262 -8.23 -10.95 16.62
CA GLY A 262 -9.10 -9.77 16.48
C GLY A 262 -9.55 -9.20 17.83
N GLY A 263 -8.76 -9.41 18.89
CA GLY A 263 -9.12 -9.05 20.26
C GLY A 263 -8.78 -7.61 20.59
N GLY A 264 -9.79 -6.74 20.54
CA GLY A 264 -9.78 -5.38 21.09
C GLY A 264 -10.00 -4.33 20.00
N THR A 265 -11.18 -3.68 20.01
CA THR A 265 -11.52 -2.35 19.43
C THR A 265 -13.00 -2.17 19.05
N ASP A 266 -13.91 -3.10 19.38
CA ASP A 266 -15.36 -2.90 19.22
C ASP A 266 -15.95 -1.99 20.34
N SER A 267 -15.24 -0.91 20.69
CA SER A 267 -15.82 0.13 21.54
C SER A 267 -16.92 0.86 20.78
N PRO A 268 -18.09 1.12 21.37
CA PRO A 268 -19.18 1.87 20.75
C PRO A 268 -18.72 3.19 20.14
N LEU A 269 -17.78 3.88 20.80
CA LEU A 269 -17.20 5.14 20.31
C LEU A 269 -16.42 4.94 19.01
N VAL A 270 -15.64 3.86 18.91
CA VAL A 270 -14.90 3.50 17.69
C VAL A 270 -15.86 3.14 16.57
N LEU A 271 -16.92 2.40 16.88
CA LEU A 271 -17.94 1.99 15.90
C LEU A 271 -18.73 3.20 15.36
N VAL A 272 -19.17 4.10 16.25
CA VAL A 272 -19.85 5.35 15.86
C VAL A 272 -18.93 6.24 15.03
N GLN A 273 -17.66 6.36 15.40
CA GLN A 273 -16.70 7.13 14.61
C GLN A 273 -16.42 6.49 13.25
N ALA A 274 -16.36 5.15 13.17
CA ALA A 274 -16.22 4.44 11.90
C ALA A 274 -17.45 4.65 10.99
N LEU A 275 -18.67 4.62 11.54
CA LEU A 275 -19.90 4.95 10.81
C LEU A 275 -19.93 6.40 10.32
N SER A 276 -19.59 7.35 11.19
CA SER A 276 -19.45 8.76 10.81
C SER A 276 -18.44 8.96 9.68
N THR A 277 -17.35 8.19 9.72
CA THR A 277 -16.31 8.21 8.71
C THR A 277 -16.78 7.59 7.38
N LEU A 278 -17.52 6.47 7.44
CA LEU A 278 -18.17 5.86 6.27
C LEU A 278 -19.08 6.89 5.59
N CYS A 279 -19.91 7.59 6.35
CA CYS A 279 -20.83 8.61 5.84
C CYS A 279 -20.18 9.99 5.57
N SER A 280 -18.85 10.10 5.65
CA SER A 280 -18.16 11.40 5.41
C SER A 280 -18.05 11.80 3.93
N ASN A 281 -18.39 10.87 3.02
CA ASN A 281 -18.58 11.08 1.59
C ASN A 281 -20.08 11.15 1.27
N ARG A 282 -20.50 12.12 0.46
CA ARG A 282 -21.92 12.35 0.16
C ARG A 282 -22.60 11.14 -0.49
N ALA A 283 -21.94 10.48 -1.45
CA ALA A 283 -22.50 9.30 -2.11
C ALA A 283 -22.62 8.12 -1.15
N ALA A 284 -21.63 7.95 -0.27
CA ALA A 284 -21.68 6.90 0.76
C ALA A 284 -22.81 7.19 1.75
N ALA A 285 -22.99 8.44 2.16
CA ALA A 285 -24.05 8.85 3.07
C ALA A 285 -25.46 8.67 2.50
N THR A 286 -25.64 8.71 1.17
CA THR A 286 -26.93 8.44 0.53
C THR A 286 -27.21 6.95 0.37
N ALA A 287 -26.18 6.11 0.40
CA ALA A 287 -26.26 4.67 0.26
C ALA A 287 -26.54 3.92 1.59
N VAL A 288 -26.31 4.59 2.72
CA VAL A 288 -26.57 4.09 4.09
C VAL A 288 -27.94 4.55 4.57
#